data_AF-A0A498QIM7-F1
#
_entry.id   AF-A0A498QIM7-F1
#
_cell.length_a   1.000
_cell.length_b   1.000
_cell.length_c   1.000
_cell.angle_alpha   90.00
_cell.angle_beta   90.00
_cell.angle_gamma   90.00
#
_symmetry.space_group_name_H-M   'P 1'
#
loop_
_entity.id
_entity.type
_entity.pdbx_description
1 polymer ?
#
loop_
_entity_poly.entity_id
_entity_poly.type
_entity_poly.pdbx_seq_one_letter_code
_entity_poly.pdbx_strand_id
1 'polypeptide(L)'
;MTAPDGPRRVSSKLQVRVPARLAKQLHIKDGDYFYWRASDDDPGTLQLIPSEIVERRYSAGERIEAAEREVGQELTAEHPRARGGES
;
A
#
# COMPACT_ATOMS: atom_id res chain seq x y z
N MET A 1 -20.66 4.74 21.95
CA MET A 1 -20.52 4.77 20.48
C MET A 1 -20.97 6.14 19.98
N THR A 2 -20.17 6.81 19.16
CA THR A 2 -20.55 8.10 18.58
C THR A 2 -21.56 7.86 17.46
N ALA A 3 -22.67 8.60 17.46
CA ALA A 3 -23.66 8.51 16.40
C ALA A 3 -23.04 8.87 15.03
N PRO A 4 -23.43 8.20 13.93
CA PRO A 4 -22.95 8.53 12.60
C PRO A 4 -23.33 9.97 12.23
N ASP A 5 -22.39 10.72 11.65
CA ASP A 5 -22.69 12.03 11.07
C ASP A 5 -23.54 11.82 9.81
N GLY A 6 -24.66 12.54 9.71
CA GLY A 6 -25.79 12.21 8.84
C GLY A 6 -25.48 12.05 7.35
N PRO A 7 -26.47 11.65 6.55
CA PRO A 7 -26.26 11.42 5.13
C PRO A 7 -25.80 12.71 4.44
N ARG A 8 -24.61 12.68 3.84
CA ARG A 8 -24.08 13.78 3.02
C ARG A 8 -24.27 13.44 1.56
N ARG A 9 -24.96 14.31 0.82
CA ARG A 9 -25.11 14.16 -0.62
C ARG A 9 -23.74 14.23 -1.29
N VAL A 10 -23.43 13.21 -2.08
CA VAL A 10 -22.26 13.20 -2.97
C VAL A 10 -22.45 14.28 -4.04
N SER A 11 -21.41 15.08 -4.30
CA SER A 11 -21.49 16.12 -5.32
C SER A 11 -21.65 15.52 -6.72
N SER A 12 -22.06 16.32 -7.71
CA SER A 12 -22.11 15.88 -9.12
C SER A 12 -20.75 15.48 -9.68
N LYS A 13 -19.65 15.92 -9.03
CA LYS A 13 -18.28 15.54 -9.34
C LYS A 13 -17.81 14.32 -8.53
N LEU A 14 -18.72 13.62 -7.86
CA LEU A 14 -18.45 12.48 -6.98
C LEU A 14 -17.49 12.79 -5.82
N GLN A 15 -17.46 14.05 -5.36
CA GLN A 15 -16.66 14.42 -4.20
C GLN A 15 -17.45 14.17 -2.90
N VAL A 16 -16.79 13.53 -1.94
CA VAL A 16 -17.31 13.27 -0.61
C VAL A 16 -16.67 14.24 0.38
N ARG A 17 -17.49 14.96 1.15
CA ARG A 17 -17.00 15.83 2.22
C ARG A 17 -16.84 15.02 3.50
N VAL A 18 -15.63 14.97 4.03
CA VAL A 18 -15.35 14.32 5.32
C VAL A 18 -15.79 15.24 6.47
N PRO A 19 -16.55 14.75 7.46
CA PRO A 19 -16.89 15.53 8.65
C PRO A 19 -15.64 16.02 9.38
N ALA A 20 -15.62 17.28 9.81
CA ALA A 20 -14.44 17.89 10.42
C ALA A 20 -13.91 17.14 11.66
N ARG A 21 -14.81 16.55 12.46
CA ARG A 21 -14.42 15.71 13.60
C ARG A 21 -13.70 14.45 13.14
N LEU A 22 -14.21 13.77 12.11
CA LEU A 22 -13.61 12.55 11.57
C LEU A 22 -12.26 12.86 10.91
N ALA A 23 -12.18 13.93 10.13
CA ALA A 23 -10.92 14.38 9.53
C ALA A 23 -9.84 14.62 10.60
N LYS A 24 -10.19 15.29 11.70
CA LYS A 24 -9.27 15.50 12.84
C LYS A 24 -8.84 14.18 13.51
N GLN A 25 -9.78 13.26 13.74
CA GLN A 25 -9.49 11.96 14.35
C GLN A 25 -8.57 11.10 13.48
N LEU A 26 -8.70 11.21 12.16
CA LEU A 26 -7.88 10.50 11.19
C LEU A 26 -6.65 11.31 10.73
N HIS A 27 -6.38 12.45 11.37
CA HIS A 27 -5.27 13.36 11.05
C HIS A 27 -5.22 13.84 9.58
N ILE A 28 -6.36 13.84 8.89
CA ILE A 28 -6.49 14.31 7.50
C ILE A 28 -6.41 15.84 7.47
N LYS A 29 -5.53 16.37 6.63
CA LYS A 29 -5.29 17.80 6.41
C LYS A 29 -5.56 18.19 4.95
N ASP A 30 -5.71 19.49 4.73
CA ASP A 30 -5.76 20.04 3.38
C ASP A 30 -4.42 19.81 2.67
N GLY A 31 -4.48 19.37 1.41
CA GLY A 31 -3.31 19.02 0.60
C GLY A 31 -2.82 17.57 0.75
N ASP A 32 -3.38 16.77 1.65
CA ASP A 32 -3.05 15.34 1.76
C ASP A 32 -3.56 14.56 0.53
N TYR A 33 -2.76 13.58 0.08
CA TYR A 33 -3.09 12.70 -1.04
C TYR A 33 -3.50 11.30 -0.55
N PHE A 34 -4.58 10.78 -1.12
CA PHE A 34 -5.11 9.45 -0.81
C PHE A 34 -5.42 8.66 -2.07
N TYR A 35 -5.11 7.36 -2.02
CA TYR A 35 -5.63 6.38 -2.96
C TYR A 35 -6.97 5.84 -2.47
N TRP A 36 -7.85 5.53 -3.42
CA TRP A 36 -9.16 4.96 -3.16
C TRP A 36 -9.20 3.55 -3.72
N ARG A 37 -9.71 2.59 -2.94
CA ARG A 37 -9.98 1.24 -3.45
C ARG A 37 -11.21 0.63 -2.78
N ALA A 38 -11.85 -0.31 -3.46
CA ALA A 38 -12.82 -1.18 -2.81
C ALA A 38 -12.10 -2.13 -1.85
N SER A 39 -12.73 -2.47 -0.73
CA SER A 39 -12.25 -3.51 0.17
C SER A 39 -12.39 -4.88 -0.50
N ASP A 40 -11.34 -5.69 -0.44
CA ASP A 40 -11.36 -7.07 -0.93
C ASP A 40 -12.14 -7.99 0.04
N ASP A 41 -12.09 -7.69 1.34
CA ASP A 41 -12.66 -8.51 2.41
C ASP A 41 -14.12 -8.18 2.73
N ASP A 42 -14.58 -6.96 2.43
CA ASP A 42 -15.90 -6.47 2.84
C ASP A 42 -16.62 -5.74 1.68
N PRO A 43 -17.56 -6.42 1.00
CA PRO A 43 -18.29 -5.83 -0.11
C PRO A 43 -19.05 -4.57 0.30
N GLY A 44 -18.81 -3.47 -0.44
CA GLY A 44 -19.46 -2.18 -0.18
C GLY A 44 -18.66 -1.23 0.71
N THR A 45 -17.52 -1.68 1.25
CA THR A 45 -16.59 -0.80 1.96
C THR A 45 -15.58 -0.16 1.00
N LEU A 46 -15.46 1.16 1.09
CA LEU A 46 -14.49 1.96 0.35
C LEU A 46 -13.33 2.34 1.29
N GLN A 47 -12.10 2.00 0.89
CA GLN A 47 -10.89 2.24 1.66
C GLN A 47 -10.14 3.45 1.12
N LEU A 48 -9.72 4.32 2.04
CA LEU A 48 -8.86 5.48 1.81
C LEU A 48 -7.46 5.15 2.33
N ILE A 49 -6.46 5.20 1.47
CA ILE A 49 -5.09 4.84 1.82
C ILE A 49 -4.20 6.08 1.65
N PRO A 50 -3.55 6.59 2.70
CA PRO A 50 -2.62 7.72 2.59
C PRO A 50 -1.49 7.40 1.61
N SER A 51 -1.12 8.36 0.75
CA SER A 51 -0.07 8.17 -0.25
C SER A 51 1.26 7.73 0.38
N GLU A 52 1.62 8.28 1.54
CA GLU A 52 2.84 7.93 2.27
C GLU A 52 2.93 6.44 2.63
N ILE A 53 1.79 5.78 2.88
CA ILE A 53 1.74 4.35 3.20
C ILE A 53 1.98 3.53 1.93
N VAL A 54 1.40 3.98 0.82
CA VAL A 54 1.57 3.35 -0.49
C VAL A 54 3.02 3.46 -0.93
N GLU A 55 3.59 4.66 -0.87
CA GLU A 55 5.00 4.93 -1.20
C GLU A 55 5.94 4.09 -0.33
N ARG A 56 5.74 4.05 1.00
CA ARG A 56 6.55 3.21 1.88
C ARG A 56 6.44 1.73 1.55
N ARG A 57 5.26 1.24 1.16
CA ARG A 57 5.06 -0.16 0.77
C ARG A 57 5.71 -0.48 -0.55
N TYR A 58 5.64 0.41 -1.55
CA TYR A 58 6.39 0.23 -2.79
C TYR A 58 7.89 0.30 -2.55
N SER A 59 8.40 1.26 -1.76
CA SER A 59 9.83 1.31 -1.39
C SER A 59 10.27 0.15 -0.50
N ALA A 60 9.37 -0.47 0.26
CA ALA A 60 9.66 -1.70 1.00
C ALA A 60 9.65 -2.92 0.06
N GLY A 61 8.71 -2.97 -0.89
CA GLY A 61 8.66 -3.98 -1.94
C GLY A 61 9.92 -3.96 -2.81
N GLU A 62 10.37 -2.79 -3.25
CA GLU A 62 11.63 -2.63 -3.99
C GLU A 62 12.84 -3.11 -3.20
N ARG A 63 12.87 -2.90 -1.87
CA ARG A 63 13.95 -3.40 -1.01
C ARG A 63 13.91 -4.92 -0.81
N ILE A 64 12.72 -5.51 -0.72
CA ILE A 64 12.57 -6.95 -0.61
C ILE A 64 12.93 -7.61 -1.94
N GLU A 65 12.46 -7.09 -3.07
CA GLU A 65 12.84 -7.56 -4.41
C GLU A 65 14.34 -7.40 -4.68
N ALA A 66 14.97 -6.32 -4.19
CA ALA A 66 16.41 -6.14 -4.28
C ALA A 66 17.16 -7.18 -3.44
N ALA A 67 16.72 -7.43 -2.20
CA ALA A 67 17.31 -8.46 -1.33
C ALA A 67 17.14 -9.88 -1.90
N GLU A 68 15.99 -10.19 -2.51
CA GLU A 68 15.76 -11.48 -3.18
C GLU A 68 16.65 -11.65 -4.42
N ARG A 69 16.92 -10.57 -5.17
CA ARG A 69 17.88 -10.61 -6.29
C ARG A 69 19.33 -10.81 -5.82
N GLU A 70 19.73 -10.19 -4.71
CA GLU A 70 21.08 -10.37 -4.12
C GLU A 70 21.30 -11.82 -3.67
N VAL A 71 20.34 -12.39 -2.92
CA VAL A 71 20.40 -13.79 -2.46
C VAL A 71 20.40 -14.77 -3.63
N GLY A 72 19.61 -14.50 -4.68
CA GLY A 72 19.62 -15.31 -5.90
C GLY A 72 20.96 -15.31 -6.65
N GLN A 73 21.71 -14.20 -6.59
CA GLN A 73 23.06 -14.12 -7.17
C GLN A 73 24.10 -14.87 -6.32
N GLU A 74 24.03 -14.76 -5.00
CA GLU A 74 24.93 -15.46 -4.06
C GLU A 74 24.81 -16.99 -4.20
N LEU A 75 23.57 -17.51 -4.27
CA LEU A 75 23.31 -18.94 -4.48
C LEU A 75 23.79 -19.47 -5.85
N THR A 76 23.91 -18.60 -6.86
CA THR A 76 24.43 -18.96 -8.18
C THR A 76 25.97 -18.95 -8.21
N ALA A 77 26.61 -18.14 -7.36
CA ALA A 77 28.06 -18.06 -7.24
C ALA A 77 28.66 -19.22 -6.41
N GLU A 78 27.88 -19.82 -5.50
CA GLU A 78 28.33 -20.91 -4.60
C GLU A 78 28.18 -22.33 -5.17
N HIS A 79 27.86 -22.50 -6.46
CA HIS A 79 28.01 -23.79 -7.15
C HIS A 79 29.34 -23.83 -7.94
N PRO A 80 30.47 -24.22 -7.32
CA PRO A 80 31.66 -24.55 -8.08
C PRO A 80 31.33 -25.76 -8.95
N ARG A 81 31.61 -25.65 -10.25
CA ARG A 81 31.56 -26.76 -11.20
C ARG A 81 32.48 -27.89 -10.71
N ALA A 82 31.91 -28.86 -10.01
CA ALA A 82 32.54 -30.15 -9.78
C ALA A 82 32.16 -31.09 -10.93
N ARG A 83 33.10 -31.27 -11.87
CA ARG A 83 33.34 -32.46 -12.70
C ARG A 83 34.68 -32.19 -13.40
N GLY A 84 35.78 -32.82 -13.00
CA GLY A 84 36.12 -34.21 -13.33
C GLY A 84 36.40 -34.26 -14.83
N GLY A 85 37.63 -34.34 -15.34
CA GLY A 85 38.59 -35.42 -15.08
C GLY A 85 38.26 -36.61 -15.98
N GLU A 86 39.27 -37.18 -16.64
CA GLU A 86 39.22 -38.28 -17.64
C GLU A 86 38.94 -37.80 -19.08
N SER A 87 39.71 -38.15 -20.11
CA SER A 87 41.04 -38.75 -20.28
C SER A 87 41.44 -38.56 -21.74
#